data_AF-A0A496QMM6-F1
#
_entry.id   AF-A0A496QMM6-F1
#
_cell.length_a   1.000
_cell.length_b   1.000
_cell.length_c   1.000
_cell.angle_alpha   90.00
_cell.angle_beta   90.00
_cell.angle_gamma   90.00
#
_symmetry.space_group_name_H-M   'P 1'
#
loop_
_entity.id
_entity.type
_entity.pdbx_description
1 polymer ?
#
loop_
_entity_poly.entity_id
_entity_poly.type
_entity_poly.pdbx_seq_one_letter_code
_entity_poly.pdbx_strand_id
1 'polypeptide(L)'
;MKKRKYLFLAFFFCGGVLILFAQQNQVIDKLLEEEKATWGKTAYLVLSAAGIIPEDATEDQALEALKQTGWKLKLKGTEEPIQLGAYSFVIMQAFGLKGGFMYTLTRSPRYASRELGFKGFIRGDSGAYRYLSGEEAVRILGRVLEWKGA
;
A
#
# COMPACT_ATOMS: atom_id res chain seq x y z
N MET A 1 4.35 36.79 39.26
CA MET A 1 5.15 35.71 38.61
C MET A 1 4.34 34.53 38.01
N LYS A 2 2.99 34.51 38.05
CA LYS A 2 2.20 33.38 37.50
C LYS A 2 1.81 33.52 36.01
N LYS A 3 1.81 34.74 35.44
CA LYS A 3 1.36 34.99 34.05
C LYS A 3 2.39 34.62 32.96
N ARG A 4 3.69 34.52 33.28
CA ARG A 4 4.75 34.10 32.33
C ARG A 4 4.78 32.58 32.04
N LYS A 5 4.14 31.77 32.88
CA LYS A 5 4.10 30.30 32.72
C LYS A 5 3.09 29.84 31.66
N TYR A 6 2.03 30.60 31.43
CA TYR A 6 1.02 30.29 30.41
C TYR A 6 1.46 30.63 28.98
N LEU A 7 2.39 31.59 28.82
CA LEU A 7 2.96 31.96 27.52
C LEU A 7 3.91 30.88 26.96
N PHE A 8 4.62 30.17 27.84
CA PHE A 8 5.43 29.00 27.45
C PHE A 8 4.58 27.76 27.14
N LEU A 9 3.44 27.60 27.82
CA LEU A 9 2.53 26.47 27.58
C LEU A 9 1.77 26.60 26.25
N ALA A 10 1.44 27.84 25.84
CA ALA A 10 0.81 28.11 24.54
C ALA A 10 1.77 27.89 23.35
N PHE A 11 3.07 28.13 23.53
CA PHE A 11 4.06 27.92 22.47
C PHE A 11 4.33 26.43 22.20
N PHE A 12 4.26 25.58 23.23
CA PHE A 12 4.45 24.13 23.10
C PHE A 12 3.25 23.44 22.42
N PHE A 13 2.05 24.02 22.49
CA PHE A 13 0.84 23.45 21.88
C PHE A 13 0.67 23.81 20.39
N CYS A 14 1.32 24.87 19.91
CA CYS A 14 1.21 25.31 18.51
C CYS A 14 2.28 24.75 17.55
N GLY A 15 3.37 24.16 18.06
CA GLY A 15 4.52 23.77 17.22
C GLY A 15 4.52 22.32 16.69
N GLY A 16 3.62 21.44 17.16
CA GLY A 16 3.79 19.99 17.00
C GLY A 16 3.07 19.29 15.83
N VAL A 17 2.22 19.98 15.07
CA VAL A 17 1.24 19.29 14.17
C VAL A 17 1.63 19.28 12.68
N LEU A 18 2.69 19.99 12.27
CA LEU A 18 2.95 20.23 10.85
C LEU A 18 3.89 19.24 10.13
N ILE A 19 4.39 18.20 10.80
CA ILE A 19 5.40 17.29 10.20
C ILE A 19 4.77 15.96 9.70
N LEU A 20 3.54 15.63 10.09
CA LEU A 20 3.00 14.28 9.92
C LEU A 20 2.45 13.99 8.50
N PHE A 21 1.89 14.98 7.82
CA PHE A 21 1.35 14.80 6.46
C PHE A 21 2.42 14.82 5.36
N ALA A 22 3.63 15.27 5.67
CA ALA A 22 4.71 15.37 4.68
C ALA A 22 5.28 13.98 4.30
N GLN A 23 5.27 13.02 5.22
CA GLN A 23 5.88 11.71 5.02
C GLN A 23 5.13 10.87 3.97
N GLN A 24 3.79 10.87 4.01
CA GLN A 24 2.97 10.10 3.07
C GLN A 24 3.15 10.57 1.62
N ASN A 25 3.08 11.89 1.39
CA ASN A 25 3.30 12.45 0.06
C ASN A 25 4.67 12.05 -0.49
N GLN A 26 5.71 12.09 0.34
CA GLN A 26 7.05 11.68 -0.08
C GLN A 26 7.14 10.20 -0.48
N VAL A 27 6.40 9.30 0.16
CA VAL A 27 6.42 7.87 -0.21
C VAL A 27 5.72 7.65 -1.55
N ILE A 28 4.56 8.28 -1.76
CA ILE A 28 3.82 8.17 -3.03
C ILE A 28 4.61 8.81 -4.17
N ASP A 29 5.19 9.99 -3.97
CA ASP A 29 6.01 10.68 -4.97
C ASP A 29 7.20 9.82 -5.39
N LYS A 30 7.94 9.28 -4.41
CA LYS A 30 9.06 8.35 -4.69
C LYS A 30 8.59 7.09 -5.40
N LEU A 31 7.45 6.54 -5.03
CA LEU A 31 6.89 5.36 -5.70
C LEU A 31 6.58 5.68 -7.16
N LEU A 32 5.98 6.83 -7.48
CA LEU A 32 5.65 7.21 -8.85
C LEU A 32 6.89 7.31 -9.76
N GLU A 33 8.06 7.61 -9.19
CA GLU A 33 9.34 7.65 -9.89
C GLU A 33 9.97 6.25 -10.13
N GLU A 34 9.47 5.19 -9.48
CA GLU A 34 10.03 3.84 -9.60
C GLU A 34 9.59 3.14 -10.91
N GLU A 35 10.56 2.82 -11.77
CA GLU A 35 10.34 1.92 -12.92
C GLU A 35 9.87 0.52 -12.49
N LYS A 36 10.32 0.07 -11.31
CA LYS A 36 9.91 -1.18 -10.67
C LYS A 36 9.53 -0.90 -9.23
N ALA A 37 8.25 -0.99 -8.96
CA ALA A 37 7.69 -0.80 -7.63
C ALA A 37 8.33 -1.77 -6.63
N THR A 38 8.62 -1.27 -5.44
CA THR A 38 9.26 -2.02 -4.34
C THR A 38 8.25 -2.55 -3.32
N TRP A 39 8.63 -3.59 -2.57
CA TRP A 39 7.77 -4.20 -1.56
C TRP A 39 7.36 -3.24 -0.45
N GLY A 40 8.28 -2.42 0.04
CA GLY A 40 8.04 -1.47 1.13
C GLY A 40 6.97 -0.44 0.77
N LYS A 41 7.19 0.30 -0.32
CA LYS A 41 6.28 1.36 -0.78
C LYS A 41 4.92 0.82 -1.17
N THR A 42 4.87 -0.33 -1.85
CA THR A 42 3.58 -0.92 -2.26
C THR A 42 2.81 -1.52 -1.08
N ALA A 43 3.49 -2.13 -0.10
CA ALA A 43 2.85 -2.57 1.13
C ALA A 43 2.32 -1.36 1.92
N TYR A 44 3.13 -0.30 2.07
CA TYR A 44 2.70 0.93 2.72
C TYR A 44 1.46 1.50 2.05
N LEU A 45 1.50 1.66 0.72
CA LEU A 45 0.41 2.22 -0.07
C LEU A 45 -0.90 1.44 0.13
N VAL A 46 -0.86 0.11 0.04
CA VAL A 46 -2.08 -0.72 0.12
C VAL A 46 -2.60 -0.83 1.54
N LEU A 47 -1.72 -1.06 2.52
CA LEU A 47 -2.12 -1.28 3.90
C LEU A 47 -2.61 0.01 4.57
N SER A 48 -2.01 1.16 4.26
CA SER A 48 -2.51 2.46 4.74
C SER A 48 -3.89 2.78 4.15
N ALA A 49 -4.05 2.61 2.83
CA ALA A 49 -5.34 2.80 2.16
C ALA A 49 -6.44 1.83 2.63
N ALA A 50 -6.07 0.64 3.12
CA ALA A 50 -7.00 -0.30 3.72
C ALA A 50 -7.28 -0.05 5.21
N GLY A 51 -6.60 0.93 5.84
CA GLY A 51 -6.70 1.22 7.27
C GLY A 51 -6.09 0.15 8.17
N ILE A 52 -5.18 -0.68 7.65
CA ILE A 52 -4.52 -1.76 8.39
C ILE A 52 -3.33 -1.22 9.19
N ILE A 53 -2.64 -0.23 8.66
CA ILE A 53 -1.53 0.48 9.31
C ILE A 53 -1.85 1.98 9.33
N PRO A 54 -1.28 2.75 10.28
CA PRO A 54 -1.43 4.20 10.27
C PRO A 54 -0.66 4.84 9.10
N GLU A 55 -1.09 6.03 8.67
CA GLU A 55 -0.50 6.75 7.53
C GLU A 55 0.94 7.23 7.81
N ASP A 56 1.34 7.36 9.07
CA ASP A 56 2.70 7.74 9.48
C ASP A 56 3.66 6.54 9.57
N ALA A 57 3.20 5.33 9.26
CA ALA A 57 4.03 4.14 9.23
C ALA A 57 5.17 4.25 8.21
N THR A 58 6.30 3.62 8.51
CA THR A 58 7.41 3.49 7.56
C THR A 58 7.21 2.32 6.60
N GLU A 59 7.95 2.31 5.50
CA GLU A 59 7.95 1.21 4.53
C GLU A 59 8.34 -0.14 5.16
N ASP A 60 9.31 -0.13 6.08
CA ASP A 60 9.70 -1.31 6.85
C ASP A 60 8.60 -1.79 7.79
N GLN A 61 7.92 -0.87 8.47
CA GLN A 61 6.78 -1.19 9.32
C GLN A 61 5.62 -1.77 8.51
N ALA A 62 5.38 -1.25 7.31
CA ALA A 62 4.36 -1.78 6.42
C ALA A 62 4.69 -3.20 5.95
N LEU A 63 5.95 -3.46 5.58
CA LEU A 63 6.39 -4.81 5.21
C LEU A 63 6.33 -5.79 6.39
N GLU A 64 6.67 -5.33 7.59
CA GLU A 64 6.57 -6.13 8.81
C GLU A 64 5.11 -6.44 9.16
N ALA A 65 4.20 -5.45 9.06
CA ALA A 65 2.76 -5.67 9.20
C ALA A 65 2.27 -6.70 8.17
N LEU A 66 2.76 -6.64 6.93
CA LEU A 66 2.44 -7.61 5.90
C LEU A 66 2.89 -9.04 6.27
N LYS A 67 4.07 -9.21 6.88
CA LYS A 67 4.52 -10.53 7.41
C LYS A 67 3.56 -11.05 8.48
N GLN A 68 3.09 -10.16 9.36
CA GLN A 68 2.24 -10.52 10.49
C GLN A 68 0.81 -10.91 10.07
N THR A 69 0.36 -10.58 8.86
CA THR A 69 -0.95 -11.01 8.33
C THR A 69 -1.09 -12.53 8.18
N GLY A 70 0.02 -13.27 8.10
CA GLY A 70 0.00 -14.72 7.80
C GLY A 70 -0.41 -15.05 6.37
N TRP A 71 -0.51 -14.06 5.48
CA TRP A 71 -0.82 -14.29 4.07
C TRP A 71 0.31 -15.05 3.38
N LYS A 72 -0.04 -16.00 2.51
CA LYS A 72 0.92 -16.88 1.82
C LYS A 72 1.66 -16.14 0.69
N LEU A 73 2.55 -15.24 1.07
CA LEU A 73 3.40 -14.43 0.20
C LEU A 73 4.86 -14.85 0.30
N LYS A 74 5.58 -14.78 -0.81
CA LYS A 74 7.05 -14.86 -0.84
C LYS A 74 7.60 -13.45 -0.66
N LEU A 75 7.57 -12.99 0.59
CA LEU A 75 8.06 -11.65 0.93
C LEU A 75 9.56 -11.56 0.71
N LYS A 76 10.00 -10.38 0.32
CA LYS A 76 11.39 -10.03 0.00
C LYS A 76 11.77 -8.77 0.78
N GLY A 77 13.00 -8.28 0.61
CA GLY A 77 13.43 -7.03 1.25
C GLY A 77 12.57 -5.81 0.86
N THR A 78 12.56 -4.79 1.70
CA THR A 78 11.79 -3.54 1.53
C THR A 78 12.02 -2.90 0.15
N GLU A 79 13.28 -2.77 -0.25
CA GLU A 79 13.69 -2.19 -1.54
C GLU A 79 13.69 -3.19 -2.71
N GLU A 80 13.30 -4.46 -2.48
CA GLU A 80 13.24 -5.41 -3.58
C GLU A 80 12.01 -5.16 -4.46
N PRO A 81 12.13 -5.35 -5.79
CA PRO A 81 10.99 -5.25 -6.69
C PRO A 81 9.88 -6.25 -6.37
N ILE A 82 8.63 -5.77 -6.37
CA ILE A 82 7.44 -6.59 -6.24
C ILE A 82 6.89 -6.98 -7.64
N GLN A 83 6.40 -8.21 -7.75
CA GLN A 83 5.72 -8.67 -8.97
C GLN A 83 4.22 -8.38 -8.90
N LEU A 84 3.61 -8.16 -10.07
CA LEU A 84 2.19 -7.83 -10.20
C LEU A 84 1.27 -8.81 -9.46
N GLY A 85 1.57 -10.11 -9.52
CA GLY A 85 0.79 -11.13 -8.82
C GLY A 85 0.79 -10.97 -7.31
N ALA A 86 1.96 -10.67 -6.73
CA ALA A 86 2.09 -10.44 -5.30
C ALA A 86 1.34 -9.16 -4.90
N TYR A 87 1.56 -8.08 -5.64
CA TYR A 87 0.85 -6.82 -5.42
C TYR A 87 -0.67 -6.99 -5.48
N SER A 88 -1.16 -7.67 -6.52
CA SER A 88 -2.59 -7.98 -6.70
C SER A 88 -3.14 -8.79 -5.54
N PHE A 89 -2.36 -9.73 -5.02
CA PHE A 89 -2.76 -10.54 -3.87
C PHE A 89 -2.89 -9.71 -2.60
N VAL A 90 -1.94 -8.81 -2.33
CA VAL A 90 -2.01 -7.88 -1.19
C VAL A 90 -3.29 -7.05 -1.26
N ILE A 91 -3.60 -6.47 -2.43
CA ILE A 91 -4.86 -5.73 -2.65
C ILE A 91 -6.08 -6.60 -2.35
N MET A 92 -6.16 -7.79 -2.93
CA MET A 92 -7.32 -8.66 -2.75
C MET A 92 -7.53 -9.03 -1.28
N GLN A 93 -6.46 -9.29 -0.54
CA GLN A 93 -6.54 -9.61 0.87
C GLN A 93 -6.91 -8.38 1.71
N ALA A 94 -6.22 -7.26 1.52
CA ALA A 94 -6.41 -6.03 2.30
C ALA A 94 -7.83 -5.47 2.14
N PHE A 95 -8.40 -5.53 0.93
CA PHE A 95 -9.75 -5.03 0.66
C PHE A 95 -10.84 -6.10 0.74
N GLY A 96 -10.50 -7.35 1.05
CA GLY A 96 -11.45 -8.45 1.15
C GLY A 96 -12.16 -8.77 -0.18
N LEU A 97 -11.48 -8.58 -1.31
CA LEU A 97 -12.07 -8.76 -2.63
C LEU A 97 -12.35 -10.25 -2.91
N LYS A 98 -13.60 -10.54 -3.29
CA LYS A 98 -13.99 -11.87 -3.75
C LYS A 98 -13.45 -12.11 -5.17
N GLY A 99 -12.79 -13.25 -5.36
CA GLY A 99 -12.39 -13.72 -6.68
C GLY A 99 -13.25 -14.87 -7.18
N GLY A 100 -13.05 -15.26 -8.43
CA GLY A 100 -13.70 -16.42 -9.04
C GLY A 100 -13.24 -17.74 -8.42
N PHE A 101 -13.73 -18.85 -9.02
CA PHE A 101 -13.48 -20.20 -8.53
C PHE A 101 -11.99 -20.50 -8.32
N MET A 102 -11.15 -20.18 -9.31
CA MET A 102 -9.71 -20.49 -9.24
C MET A 102 -8.99 -19.69 -8.15
N TYR A 103 -9.35 -18.43 -7.94
CA TYR A 103 -8.80 -17.65 -6.84
C TYR A 103 -9.29 -18.18 -5.49
N THR A 104 -10.57 -18.52 -5.38
CA THR A 104 -11.16 -19.06 -4.15
C THR A 104 -10.48 -20.35 -3.70
N LEU A 105 -10.18 -21.23 -4.66
CA LEU A 105 -9.53 -22.52 -4.40
C LEU A 105 -8.05 -22.36 -4.05
N THR A 106 -7.32 -21.51 -4.78
CA THR A 106 -5.85 -21.47 -4.66
C THR A 106 -5.33 -20.36 -3.75
N ARG A 107 -6.09 -19.27 -3.59
CA ARG A 107 -5.71 -18.01 -2.92
C ARG A 107 -4.25 -17.67 -3.16
N SER A 108 -3.87 -17.56 -4.45
CA SER A 108 -2.48 -17.40 -4.85
C SER A 108 -2.24 -16.12 -5.65
N PRO A 109 -1.01 -15.56 -5.60
CA PRO A 109 -0.61 -14.40 -6.41
C PRO A 109 -0.92 -14.50 -7.90
N ARG A 110 -0.77 -15.70 -8.48
CA ARG A 110 -1.03 -15.93 -9.91
C ARG A 110 -2.48 -15.69 -10.29
N TYR A 111 -3.42 -16.14 -9.44
CA TYR A 111 -4.83 -15.95 -9.69
C TYR A 111 -5.33 -14.59 -9.23
N ALA A 112 -4.63 -13.93 -8.30
CA ALA A 112 -4.95 -12.56 -7.91
C ALA A 112 -4.78 -11.57 -9.06
N SER A 113 -3.66 -11.59 -9.79
CA SER A 113 -3.48 -10.67 -10.94
C SER A 113 -4.47 -10.97 -12.07
N ARG A 114 -4.79 -12.24 -12.31
CA ARG A 114 -5.83 -12.62 -13.28
C ARG A 114 -7.20 -12.10 -12.89
N GLU A 115 -7.53 -12.18 -11.61
CA GLU A 115 -8.81 -11.68 -11.11
C GLU A 115 -8.90 -10.16 -11.23
N LEU A 116 -7.87 -9.41 -10.80
CA LEU A 116 -7.86 -7.96 -10.95
C LEU A 116 -7.86 -7.53 -12.43
N GLY A 117 -7.19 -8.27 -13.30
CA GLY A 117 -7.24 -8.07 -14.75
C GLY A 117 -8.63 -8.31 -15.33
N PHE A 118 -9.28 -9.42 -14.94
CA PHE A 118 -10.65 -9.72 -15.36
C PHE A 118 -11.66 -8.67 -14.89
N LYS A 119 -11.48 -8.12 -13.69
CA LYS A 119 -12.29 -7.02 -13.15
C LYS A 119 -11.98 -5.66 -13.79
N GLY A 120 -10.99 -5.58 -14.69
CA GLY A 120 -10.62 -4.34 -15.39
C GLY A 120 -9.75 -3.38 -14.59
N PHE A 121 -9.25 -3.79 -13.41
CA PHE A 121 -8.38 -2.94 -12.58
C PHE A 121 -6.95 -2.88 -13.13
N ILE A 122 -6.50 -3.90 -13.85
CA ILE A 122 -5.22 -3.91 -14.56
C ILE A 122 -5.50 -3.66 -16.04
N ARG A 123 -4.80 -2.68 -16.64
CA ARG A 123 -4.86 -2.43 -18.09
C ARG A 123 -3.68 -3.10 -18.77
N GLY A 124 -3.92 -3.74 -19.91
CA GLY A 124 -2.87 -4.45 -20.66
C GLY A 124 -2.56 -5.82 -20.06
N ASP A 125 -1.27 -6.14 -19.94
CA ASP A 125 -0.81 -7.47 -19.52
C ASP A 125 -1.04 -7.73 -18.02
N SER A 126 -1.83 -8.75 -17.67
CA SER A 126 -2.07 -9.19 -16.29
C SER A 126 -1.14 -10.32 -15.82
N GLY A 127 -0.01 -10.52 -16.49
CA GLY A 127 0.99 -11.53 -16.18
C GLY A 127 1.51 -11.44 -14.75
N ALA A 128 1.30 -12.50 -13.95
CA ALA A 128 1.58 -12.45 -12.51
C ALA A 128 3.06 -12.25 -12.13
N TYR A 129 3.98 -12.65 -13.01
CA TYR A 129 5.43 -12.70 -12.73
C TYR A 129 6.19 -11.50 -13.29
N ARG A 130 5.50 -10.56 -13.97
CA ARG A 130 6.13 -9.31 -14.40
C ARG A 130 6.23 -8.33 -13.24
N TYR A 131 7.20 -7.43 -13.35
CA TYR A 131 7.27 -6.25 -12.50
C TYR A 131 6.30 -5.17 -13.00
N LEU A 132 5.88 -4.32 -12.09
CA LEU A 132 5.04 -3.15 -12.36
C LEU A 132 5.80 -1.89 -11.94
N SER A 133 5.56 -0.77 -12.62
CA SER A 133 6.05 0.53 -12.16
C SER A 133 5.23 1.01 -10.95
N GLY A 134 5.75 1.97 -10.20
CA GLY A 134 4.97 2.55 -9.11
C GLY A 134 3.76 3.35 -9.60
N GLU A 135 3.86 4.02 -10.75
CA GLU A 135 2.70 4.64 -11.42
C GLU A 135 1.60 3.61 -11.72
N GLU A 136 1.97 2.43 -12.20
CA GLU A 136 1.01 1.36 -12.43
C GLU A 136 0.39 0.85 -11.14
N ALA A 137 1.19 0.68 -10.07
CA ALA A 137 0.69 0.27 -8.76
C ALA A 137 -0.38 1.24 -8.25
N VAL A 138 -0.09 2.54 -8.23
CA VAL A 138 -1.03 3.59 -7.82
C VAL A 138 -2.32 3.56 -8.65
N ARG A 139 -2.22 3.42 -9.98
CA ARG A 139 -3.40 3.33 -10.86
C ARG A 139 -4.26 2.10 -10.59
N ILE A 140 -3.66 0.94 -10.32
CA ILE A 140 -4.41 -0.29 -10.02
C ILE A 140 -5.16 -0.11 -8.70
N LEU A 141 -4.49 0.39 -7.65
CA LEU A 141 -5.15 0.64 -6.37
C LEU A 141 -6.25 1.69 -6.50
N GLY A 142 -6.01 2.79 -7.22
CA GLY A 142 -6.99 3.83 -7.45
C GLY A 142 -8.30 3.28 -8.04
N ARG A 143 -8.23 2.44 -9.06
CA ARG A 143 -9.42 1.79 -9.65
C ARG A 143 -10.15 0.86 -8.68
N VAL A 144 -9.41 0.21 -7.77
CA VAL A 144 -10.00 -0.64 -6.73
C VAL A 144 -10.75 0.21 -5.70
N LEU A 145 -10.18 1.35 -5.30
CA LEU A 145 -10.81 2.30 -4.39
C LEU A 145 -12.06 2.93 -5.00
N GLU A 146 -11.96 3.40 -6.25
CA GLU A 146 -13.10 3.91 -7.04
C GLU A 146 -14.23 2.89 -7.10
N TRP A 147 -13.91 1.62 -7.38
CA TRP A 147 -14.91 0.54 -7.42
C TRP A 147 -15.54 0.26 -6.05
N LYS A 148 -14.79 0.42 -4.95
CA LYS A 148 -15.30 0.22 -3.58
C LYS A 148 -16.15 1.41 -3.09
N GLY A 149 -16.16 2.53 -3.82
CA GLY A 149 -16.86 3.75 -3.44
C GLY A 149 -16.14 4.56 -2.35
N ALA A 150 -14.81 4.46 -2.31
CA ALA A 150 -13.94 5.27 -1.44
C ALA A 150 -13.58 6.60 -2.09
#